data_AF-X1FH63-F1
#
_entry.id   AF-X1FH63-F1
#
_cell.length_a   1.000
_cell.length_b   1.000
_cell.length_c   1.000
_cell.angle_alpha   90.00
_cell.angle_beta   90.00
_cell.angle_gamma   90.00
#
_symmetry.space_group_name_H-M   'P 1'
#
loop_
_entity.id
_entity.type
_entity.pdbx_description
1 polymer ?
#
loop_
_entity_poly.entity_id
_entity_poly.type
_entity_poly.pdbx_seq_one_letter_code
_entity_poly.pdbx_strand_id
1 'polypeptide(L)'
;HQILITEPVDPLFKPMLMSFSRNFYCQQTPHGSIIMGFGDPDEPKGYDIGSSWQFAREMAQKMTAVIPPLKEVSMVRQWSGLYNMSPDSQPIVGEHPQVNGFYMAVGFSGHGFMLAPAIFPISPE
;
A
#
# COMPACT_ATOMS: atom_id res chain seq x y z
N HIS A 1 7.40 3.74 1.42
CA HIS A 1 5.97 3.64 1.76
C HIS A 1 5.76 2.96 3.09
N GLN A 2 4.96 3.54 4.00
CA GLN A 2 4.77 3.01 5.36
C GLN A 2 3.33 2.52 5.60
N ILE A 3 3.18 1.57 6.51
CA ILE A 3 1.91 0.93 6.89
C ILE A 3 1.90 0.72 8.40
N LEU A 4 0.72 0.82 9.02
CA LEU A 4 0.52 0.36 10.39
C LEU A 4 -0.69 -0.57 10.51
N ILE A 5 -0.70 -1.37 11.58
CA ILE A 5 -1.76 -2.31 11.90
C ILE A 5 -2.18 -2.18 13.38
N THR A 6 -3.48 -2.29 13.62
CA THR A 6 -4.05 -2.27 14.97
C THR A 6 -4.14 -3.65 15.60
N GLU A 7 -4.44 -3.68 16.91
CA GLU A 7 -4.99 -4.88 17.52
C GLU A 7 -6.32 -5.29 16.87
N PRO A 8 -6.71 -6.58 16.96
CA PRO A 8 -7.99 -7.04 16.47
C PRO A 8 -9.15 -6.34 17.18
N VAL A 9 -10.15 -5.92 16.40
CA VAL A 9 -11.41 -5.37 16.91
C VAL A 9 -12.60 -6.05 16.23
N ASP A 10 -13.79 -5.89 16.81
CA ASP A 10 -15.03 -6.35 16.19
C ASP A 10 -15.19 -5.76 14.77
N PRO A 11 -15.90 -6.45 13.87
CA PRO A 11 -16.12 -5.96 12.51
C PRO A 11 -16.76 -4.56 12.49
N LEU A 12 -16.03 -3.56 11.98
CA LEU A 12 -16.49 -2.18 11.82
C LEU A 12 -16.94 -1.90 10.38
N PHE A 13 -16.23 -2.44 9.39
CA PHE A 13 -16.52 -2.22 7.96
C PHE A 13 -16.00 -3.38 7.12
N LYS A 14 -16.71 -3.65 6.00
CA LYS A 14 -16.36 -4.72 5.06
C LYS A 14 -15.47 -4.29 3.89
N PRO A 15 -15.71 -3.13 3.23
CA PRO A 15 -14.90 -2.74 2.08
C PRO A 15 -13.57 -2.11 2.53
N MET A 16 -12.61 -2.00 1.60
CA MET A 16 -11.50 -1.07 1.77
C MET A 16 -12.05 0.36 1.73
N LEU A 17 -11.69 1.17 2.73
CA LEU A 17 -12.01 2.59 2.76
C LEU A 17 -10.84 3.38 2.21
N MET A 18 -11.10 4.33 1.33
CA MET A 18 -10.08 5.19 0.74
C MET A 18 -10.60 6.62 0.60
N SER A 19 -9.76 7.59 0.91
CA SER A 19 -10.06 9.02 0.73
C SER A 19 -8.89 9.73 0.11
N PHE A 20 -9.09 10.27 -1.09
CA PHE A 20 -8.11 11.12 -1.75
C PHE A 20 -7.99 12.48 -1.08
N SER A 21 -9.10 13.06 -0.63
CA SER A 21 -9.10 14.38 0.04
C SER A 21 -8.42 14.36 1.41
N ARG A 22 -8.49 13.24 2.12
CA ARG A 22 -7.81 13.05 3.42
C ARG A 22 -6.50 12.29 3.32
N ASN A 23 -6.17 11.80 2.11
CA ASN A 23 -5.01 10.97 1.79
C ASN A 23 -4.85 9.81 2.78
N PHE A 24 -5.69 8.77 2.65
CA PHE A 24 -5.53 7.50 3.35
C PHE A 24 -6.24 6.36 2.61
N TYR A 25 -5.84 5.14 2.92
CA TYR A 25 -6.61 3.93 2.71
C TYR A 25 -6.50 3.02 3.94
N CYS A 26 -7.55 2.25 4.21
CA CYS A 26 -7.54 1.25 5.26
C CYS A 26 -8.46 0.07 4.95
N GLN A 27 -8.14 -1.08 5.52
CA GLN A 27 -8.91 -2.30 5.36
C GLN A 27 -8.94 -3.05 6.68
N GLN A 28 -10.11 -3.55 7.07
CA GLN A 28 -10.19 -4.52 8.15
C GLN A 28 -9.90 -5.91 7.59
N THR A 29 -8.91 -6.57 8.18
CA THR A 29 -8.55 -7.94 7.83
C THR A 29 -9.59 -8.93 8.36
N PRO A 30 -9.68 -10.16 7.81
CA PRO A 30 -10.55 -11.20 8.35
C PRO A 30 -10.28 -11.54 9.83
N HIS A 31 -9.07 -11.25 10.32
CA HIS A 31 -8.68 -11.44 11.72
C HIS A 31 -9.08 -10.28 12.65
N GLY A 32 -9.78 -9.26 12.14
CA GLY A 32 -10.29 -8.12 12.91
C GLY A 32 -9.34 -6.93 13.01
N SER A 33 -8.03 -7.12 12.81
CA SER A 33 -7.05 -6.03 12.76
C SER A 33 -7.29 -5.11 11.56
N ILE A 34 -7.02 -3.82 11.72
CA ILE A 34 -7.17 -2.84 10.66
C ILE A 34 -5.77 -2.43 10.17
N ILE A 35 -5.52 -2.68 8.88
CA ILE A 35 -4.31 -2.25 8.18
C ILE A 35 -4.59 -0.92 7.48
N MET A 36 -3.66 0.03 7.57
CA MET A 36 -3.85 1.37 7.04
C MET A 36 -2.55 2.02 6.61
N GLY A 37 -2.65 2.93 5.65
CA GLY A 37 -1.54 3.78 5.25
C GLY A 37 -1.99 4.96 4.40
N PHE A 38 -1.02 5.79 4.04
CA PHE A 38 -1.19 6.90 3.12
C PHE A 38 0.10 7.10 2.31
N GLY A 39 -0.01 7.78 1.18
CA GLY A 39 1.15 8.11 0.35
C GLY A 39 1.77 9.44 0.80
N ASP A 40 3.09 9.51 0.86
CA ASP A 40 3.83 10.75 1.07
C ASP A 40 4.36 11.24 -0.28
N PRO A 41 3.86 12.36 -0.84
CA PRO A 41 4.33 12.91 -2.11
C PRO A 41 5.80 13.32 -2.10
N ASP A 42 6.34 13.63 -0.92
CA ASP A 42 7.70 14.10 -0.72
C ASP A 42 8.64 12.96 -0.29
N GLU A 43 8.20 11.69 -0.34
CA GLU A 43 9.02 10.54 0.02
C GLU A 43 10.28 10.49 -0.87
N PRO A 44 11.49 10.55 -0.27
CA PRO A 44 12.72 10.55 -1.04
C PRO A 44 12.90 9.22 -1.77
N LYS A 45 13.35 9.29 -3.03
CA LYS A 45 13.71 8.09 -3.78
C LYS A 45 14.88 7.38 -3.10
N GLY A 46 14.73 6.09 -2.84
CA GLY A 46 15.77 5.30 -2.22
C GLY A 46 15.31 3.90 -1.85
N TYR A 47 16.14 3.24 -1.04
CA TYR A 47 15.91 1.90 -0.51
C TYR A 47 15.69 1.92 1.01
N ASP A 48 15.38 3.09 1.57
CA ASP A 48 15.12 3.22 2.99
C ASP A 48 13.80 2.51 3.34
N ILE A 49 13.90 1.58 4.27
CA ILE A 49 12.79 0.83 4.85
C ILE A 49 12.67 1.12 6.36
N GLY A 50 13.15 2.29 6.77
CA GLY A 50 12.84 2.87 8.07
C GLY A 50 11.35 3.15 8.23
N SER A 51 10.91 3.22 9.48
CA SER A 51 9.57 3.65 9.86
C SER A 51 9.69 4.88 10.74
N SER A 52 8.81 5.87 10.56
CA SER A 52 8.86 7.15 11.26
C SER A 52 7.70 7.30 12.25
N TRP A 53 7.98 7.92 13.40
CA TRP A 53 6.94 8.27 14.38
C TRP A 53 5.92 9.26 13.81
N GLN A 54 6.36 10.14 12.93
CA GLN A 54 5.55 11.14 12.24
C GLN A 54 4.43 10.46 11.45
N PHE A 55 4.74 9.39 10.71
CA PHE A 55 3.76 8.61 9.97
C PHE A 55 2.70 8.01 10.91
N ALA A 56 3.10 7.35 12.00
CA ALA A 56 2.16 6.77 12.97
C ALA A 56 1.24 7.83 13.58
N ARG A 57 1.80 8.98 13.99
CA ARG A 57 1.04 10.08 14.58
C ARG A 57 0.03 10.66 13.59
N GLU A 58 0.44 10.94 12.36
CA GLU A 58 -0.45 11.50 11.34
C GLU A 58 -1.56 10.49 10.96
N MET A 59 -1.20 9.22 10.79
CA MET A 59 -2.18 8.18 10.48
C MET A 59 -3.22 8.05 11.61
N ALA A 60 -2.79 8.04 12.87
CA ALA A 60 -3.69 8.00 14.02
C ALA A 60 -4.64 9.22 14.06
N GLN A 61 -4.13 10.42 13.78
CA GLN A 61 -4.94 11.64 13.70
C GLN A 61 -5.99 11.57 12.59
N LYS A 62 -5.62 11.12 11.39
CA LYS A 62 -6.56 10.94 10.28
C LYS A 62 -7.64 9.92 10.63
N MET A 63 -7.23 8.76 11.14
CA MET A 63 -8.15 7.64 11.36
C MET A 63 -9.09 7.85 12.53
N THR A 64 -8.64 8.45 13.63
CA THR A 64 -9.52 8.75 14.77
C THR A 64 -10.54 9.84 14.47
N ALA A 65 -10.31 10.67 13.44
CA ALA A 65 -11.29 11.63 12.95
C ALA A 65 -12.34 11.00 12.02
N VAL A 66 -11.96 9.96 11.26
CA VAL A 66 -12.85 9.29 10.29
C VAL A 66 -13.61 8.11 10.94
N ILE A 67 -12.94 7.38 11.83
CA ILE A 67 -13.44 6.20 12.52
C ILE A 67 -13.21 6.42 14.03
N PRO A 68 -14.10 7.18 14.70
CA PRO A 68 -13.94 7.54 16.10
C PRO A 68 -13.67 6.39 17.09
N PRO A 69 -14.21 5.17 16.90
CA PRO A 69 -13.87 4.03 17.74
C PRO A 69 -12.37 3.69 17.82
N LEU A 70 -11.57 4.09 16.82
CA LEU A 70 -10.12 3.82 16.81
C LEU A 70 -9.33 4.62 17.86
N LYS A 71 -9.95 5.54 18.59
CA LYS A 71 -9.30 6.28 19.68
C LYS A 71 -8.87 5.38 20.84
N GLU A 72 -9.60 4.29 21.04
CA GLU A 72 -9.38 3.33 22.13
C GLU A 72 -8.63 2.07 21.65
N VAL A 73 -8.05 2.11 20.45
CA VAL A 73 -7.45 0.94 19.79
C VAL A 73 -5.94 1.12 19.70
N SER A 74 -5.20 0.10 20.11
CA SER A 74 -3.74 0.10 20.12
C SER A 74 -3.17 -0.18 18.74
N MET A 75 -2.11 0.55 18.37
CA MET A 75 -1.24 0.17 17.27
C MET A 75 -0.35 -1.00 17.71
N VAL A 76 -0.38 -2.10 16.97
CA VAL A 76 0.44 -3.30 17.26
C VAL A 76 1.80 -3.22 16.59
N ARG A 77 1.83 -2.77 15.33
CA ARG A 77 3.07 -2.70 14.55
C ARG A 77 2.97 -1.66 13.44
N GLN A 78 4.12 -1.12 13.08
CA GLN A 78 4.37 -0.35 11.86
C GLN A 78 5.51 -1.00 11.08
N TRP A 79 5.46 -0.90 9.76
CA TRP A 79 6.56 -1.29 8.88
C TRP A 79 6.53 -0.44 7.61
N SER A 80 7.55 -0.58 6.78
CA SER A 80 7.61 0.07 5.48
C SER A 80 8.07 -0.89 4.40
N GLY A 81 7.81 -0.51 3.16
CA GLY A 81 8.13 -1.26 1.97
C GLY A 81 8.40 -0.33 0.80
N LEU A 82 9.06 -0.90 -0.21
CA LEU A 82 9.45 -0.19 -1.41
C LEU A 82 8.39 -0.35 -2.50
N TYR A 83 8.18 0.73 -3.26
CA TYR A 83 7.47 0.66 -4.51
C TYR A 83 8.43 0.80 -5.68
N ASN A 84 8.26 -0.08 -6.67
CA ASN A 84 8.92 0.05 -7.95
C ASN A 84 8.05 0.93 -8.86
N MET A 85 8.39 2.22 -8.92
CA MET A 85 7.62 3.25 -9.62
C MET A 85 8.09 3.40 -11.06
N SER A 86 7.15 3.39 -12.01
CA SER A 86 7.35 3.86 -13.38
C SER A 86 6.98 5.35 -13.49
N PRO A 87 7.47 6.09 -14.51
CA PRO A 87 7.18 7.52 -14.66
C PRO A 87 5.69 7.88 -14.78
N ASP A 88 4.89 6.97 -15.34
CA ASP A 88 3.45 7.12 -15.56
C ASP A 88 2.58 6.29 -14.58
N SER A 89 3.23 5.65 -13.61
CA SER A 89 2.62 4.72 -12.65
C SER A 89 1.95 3.48 -13.26
N GLN A 90 2.23 3.16 -14.54
CA GLN A 90 1.76 1.94 -15.19
C GLN A 90 2.83 0.84 -15.19
N PRO A 91 2.44 -0.45 -15.10
CA PRO A 91 3.39 -1.54 -15.20
C PRO A 91 4.02 -1.62 -16.60
N ILE A 92 5.30 -1.97 -16.65
CA ILE A 92 6.02 -2.28 -17.89
C ILE A 92 5.96 -3.79 -18.08
N VAL A 93 5.16 -4.23 -19.06
CA VAL A 93 4.91 -5.65 -19.35
C VAL A 93 5.18 -5.92 -20.82
N GLY A 94 5.99 -6.93 -21.11
CA GLY A 94 6.24 -7.42 -22.47
C GLY A 94 7.72 -7.64 -22.79
N GLU A 95 7.99 -7.94 -24.05
CA GLU A 95 9.34 -8.14 -24.56
C GLU A 95 10.09 -6.81 -24.71
N HIS A 96 11.38 -6.81 -24.42
CA HIS A 96 12.21 -5.64 -24.62
C HIS A 96 12.41 -5.36 -26.13
N PRO A 97 12.21 -4.12 -26.58
CA PRO A 97 12.11 -3.78 -28.01
C PRO A 97 13.39 -4.04 -28.82
N GLN A 98 14.53 -4.26 -28.16
CA GLN A 98 15.82 -4.48 -28.79
C GLN A 98 16.51 -5.78 -28.37
N VAL A 99 15.92 -6.57 -27.46
CA VAL A 99 16.54 -7.78 -26.92
C VAL A 99 15.54 -8.92 -27.01
N ASN A 100 15.67 -9.71 -28.08
CA ASN A 100 14.77 -10.82 -28.36
C ASN A 100 14.81 -11.86 -27.23
N GLY A 101 13.64 -12.33 -26.82
CA GLY A 101 13.45 -13.31 -25.74
C GLY A 101 13.59 -12.73 -24.33
N PHE A 102 13.80 -11.41 -24.15
CA PHE A 102 13.86 -10.79 -22.83
C PHE A 102 12.52 -10.14 -22.46
N TYR A 103 11.77 -10.79 -21.58
CA TYR A 103 10.46 -10.32 -21.10
C TYR A 103 10.58 -9.65 -19.74
N MET A 104 9.82 -8.57 -19.56
CA MET A 104 9.76 -7.82 -18.31
C MET A 104 8.32 -7.77 -17.81
N ALA A 105 8.18 -7.83 -16.49
CA ALA A 105 6.96 -7.50 -15.76
C ALA A 105 7.39 -6.74 -14.50
N VAL A 106 7.57 -5.43 -14.62
CA VAL A 106 8.15 -4.54 -13.61
C VAL A 106 7.38 -3.23 -13.50
N GLY A 107 7.73 -2.34 -12.56
CA GLY A 107 7.17 -0.98 -12.52
C GLY A 107 5.72 -0.87 -12.04
N PHE A 108 5.21 -1.86 -11.30
CA PHE A 108 3.80 -1.93 -10.90
C PHE A 108 3.28 -0.79 -10.00
N SER A 109 4.16 0.09 -9.53
CA SER A 109 3.79 1.35 -8.86
C SER A 109 2.75 1.17 -7.73
N GLY A 110 2.89 0.08 -6.97
CA GLY A 110 2.07 -0.26 -5.81
C GLY A 110 0.78 -1.06 -6.05
N HIS A 111 0.43 -1.34 -7.30
CA HIS A 111 -0.80 -2.07 -7.64
C HIS A 111 -0.52 -3.52 -8.09
N GLY A 112 0.73 -3.96 -7.97
CA GLY A 112 1.19 -5.24 -8.50
C GLY A 112 0.50 -6.47 -7.91
N PHE A 113 0.13 -6.43 -6.62
CA PHE A 113 -0.59 -7.55 -6.00
C PHE A 113 -1.95 -7.82 -6.66
N MET A 114 -2.67 -6.76 -7.03
CA MET A 114 -3.97 -6.89 -7.71
C MET A 114 -3.82 -7.28 -9.19
N LEU A 115 -2.75 -6.80 -9.83
CA LEU A 115 -2.53 -6.99 -11.27
C LEU A 115 -1.82 -8.31 -11.61
N ALA A 116 -1.06 -8.89 -10.68
CA ALA A 116 -0.24 -10.08 -10.92
C ALA A 116 -1.02 -11.25 -11.54
N PRO A 117 -2.23 -11.62 -11.07
CA PRO A 117 -2.99 -12.72 -11.68
C PRO A 117 -3.38 -12.48 -13.15
N ALA A 118 -3.56 -11.22 -13.55
CA ALA A 118 -3.93 -10.86 -14.92
C ALA A 118 -2.72 -10.78 -15.86
N ILE A 119 -1.53 -10.50 -15.33
CA ILE A 119 -0.31 -10.27 -16.11
C ILE A 119 0.47 -11.58 -16.32
N PHE A 120 0.46 -12.48 -15.34
CA PHE A 120 1.18 -13.76 -15.44
C PHE A 120 0.76 -14.63 -16.65
N PRO A 121 -0.52 -14.70 -17.06
CA PRO A 121 -0.94 -15.47 -18.24
C PRO A 121 -0.46 -14.90 -19.59
N ILE A 122 0.12 -13.70 -19.60
CA ILE A 122 0.58 -13.01 -20.81
C ILE A 122 2.08 -13.31 -21.07
N SER A 123 2.74 -14.08 -20.21
CA SER A 123 4.05 -14.66 -20.51
C SER A 123 3.90 -15.67 -21.64
N PRO A 124 4.62 -15.54 -22.77
CA PRO A 124 4.63 -16.59 -23.78
C PRO A 124 5.19 -17.89 -23.19
N GLU A 125 4.71 -19.03 -23.69
CA GLU A 125 5.29 -20.36 -23.44
C GLU A 125 6.75 -20.45 -23.89
#